data_AF-B2AJN5-F1
#
_entry.id   AF-B2AJN5-F1
#
_cell.length_a   1.000
_cell.length_b   1.000
_cell.length_c   1.000
_cell.angle_alpha   90.00
_cell.angle_beta   90.00
_cell.angle_gamma   90.00
#
_symmetry.space_group_name_H-M   'P 1'
#
loop_
_entity.id
_entity.type
_entity.pdbx_description
1 polymer ?
#
loop_
_entity_poly.entity_id
_entity_poly.type
_entity_poly.pdbx_seq_one_letter_code
_entity_poly.pdbx_strand_id
1 'polypeptide(L)'
;MVPATQLSAYFRKETTMPLSHPTPANSTPQVQPPIWVAQHVLERLLDPDHDPVDWIALSAIEWLERLKLPETSILEAAKQSGFPELYRPLNRYELLDFCARTDVPFKWRFAAMMAFGGRSRRKATGCALWACVPAIEALAKKLPTMTRRQAYRAFRYLIASAQLEGMGPSFFTKVMFFFGCSGAYILDQWLAKSILALNRANWTVGADGEPVFAIAADNYIRLVAASKPAAIDRTMTEDDYEKYCLAVESLVAVLGRKDGADTERWLFSQPQSAWRRFLAKLSWKRPDRRLSKPAPQPPSSVSRPIAARGDQASL
;
A
#
# COMPACT_ATOMS: atom_id res chain seq x y z
N MET A 1 26.89 1.82 -3.25
CA MET A 1 26.10 1.30 -4.39
C MET A 1 26.22 -0.21 -4.41
N VAL A 2 25.11 -0.94 -4.24
CA VAL A 2 25.09 -2.40 -4.39
C VAL A 2 25.03 -2.71 -5.90
N PRO A 3 25.88 -3.58 -6.46
CA PRO A 3 25.84 -3.88 -7.89
C PRO A 3 24.51 -4.53 -8.31
N ALA A 4 23.98 -4.19 -9.49
CA ALA A 4 22.75 -4.78 -10.05
C ALA A 4 22.77 -6.33 -10.13
N THR A 5 23.96 -6.94 -10.04
CA THR A 5 24.18 -8.38 -9.95
C THR A 5 23.64 -9.00 -8.66
N GLN A 6 23.57 -8.26 -7.53
CA GLN A 6 23.03 -8.79 -6.27
C GLN A 6 21.51 -8.96 -6.29
N LEU A 7 20.75 -8.07 -6.93
CA LEU A 7 19.32 -8.27 -7.14
C LEU A 7 19.06 -9.52 -7.99
N SER A 8 19.86 -9.71 -9.04
CA SER A 8 19.78 -10.90 -9.88
C SER A 8 20.16 -12.18 -9.11
N ALA A 9 21.15 -12.13 -8.21
CA ALA A 9 21.51 -13.26 -7.35
C ALA A 9 20.46 -13.56 -6.28
N TYR A 10 19.81 -12.54 -5.71
CA TYR A 10 18.68 -12.68 -4.79
C TYR A 10 17.51 -13.40 -5.47
N PHE A 11 17.15 -13.00 -6.68
CA PHE A 11 16.10 -13.68 -7.45
C PHE A 11 16.53 -15.08 -7.94
N ARG A 12 17.79 -15.28 -8.35
CA ARG A 12 18.30 -16.60 -8.79
C ARG A 12 18.33 -17.62 -7.65
N LYS A 13 18.70 -17.22 -6.42
CA LYS A 13 18.67 -18.12 -5.26
C LYS A 13 17.27 -18.68 -4.97
N GLU A 14 16.20 -17.94 -5.29
CA GLU A 14 14.82 -18.43 -5.18
C GLU A 14 14.41 -19.26 -6.41
N THR A 15 15.00 -19.05 -7.59
CA THR A 15 14.68 -19.86 -8.80
C THR A 15 15.36 -21.23 -8.79
N THR A 16 16.40 -21.42 -7.98
CA THR A 16 17.13 -22.69 -7.82
C THR A 16 16.75 -23.48 -6.57
N MET A 17 15.75 -23.03 -5.80
CA MET A 17 15.06 -23.94 -4.87
C MET A 17 14.31 -24.96 -5.73
N PRO A 18 14.51 -26.28 -5.54
CA PRO A 18 13.80 -27.27 -6.32
C PRO A 18 12.30 -27.00 -6.19
N LEU A 19 11.63 -26.85 -7.34
CA LEU A 19 10.17 -26.88 -7.44
C LEU A 19 9.73 -28.21 -6.86
N SER A 20 9.50 -28.21 -5.54
CA SER A 20 8.84 -29.31 -4.86
C SER A 20 7.47 -29.37 -5.50
N HIS A 21 7.18 -30.44 -6.23
CA HIS A 21 5.85 -30.67 -6.76
C HIS A 21 4.86 -30.42 -5.63
N PRO A 22 3.87 -29.51 -5.80
CA PRO A 22 2.94 -29.21 -4.74
C PRO A 22 2.16 -30.49 -4.44
N THR A 23 2.42 -31.08 -3.27
CA THR A 23 1.52 -32.05 -2.68
C THR A 23 0.15 -31.36 -2.55
N PRO A 24 -0.93 -31.92 -3.11
CA PRO A 24 -2.26 -31.33 -3.01
C PRO A 24 -2.81 -31.54 -1.60
N ALA A 25 -2.32 -30.77 -0.63
CA ALA A 25 -2.78 -30.78 0.74
C ALA A 25 -2.45 -29.44 1.42
N ASN A 26 -3.39 -28.51 1.30
CA ASN A 26 -3.95 -27.71 2.39
C ASN A 26 -4.67 -26.52 1.76
N SER A 27 -6.00 -26.55 1.85
CA SER A 27 -6.90 -25.45 1.58
C SER A 27 -6.24 -24.12 1.94
N THR A 28 -5.97 -23.28 0.94
CA THR A 28 -5.62 -21.87 1.16
C THR A 28 -6.64 -21.34 2.17
N PRO A 29 -6.20 -20.83 3.34
CA PRO A 29 -7.14 -20.39 4.36
C PRO A 29 -8.09 -19.40 3.70
N GLN A 30 -9.37 -19.78 3.64
CA GLN A 30 -10.40 -18.96 3.02
C GLN A 30 -10.49 -17.69 3.85
N VAL A 31 -9.86 -16.62 3.35
CA VAL A 31 -9.93 -15.32 3.98
C VAL A 31 -11.38 -14.88 3.82
N GLN A 32 -12.14 -14.97 4.91
CA GLN A 32 -13.51 -14.46 4.93
C GLN A 32 -13.47 -12.98 4.55
N PRO A 33 -14.27 -12.56 3.56
CA PRO A 33 -14.28 -11.16 3.16
C PRO A 33 -14.66 -10.30 4.37
N PRO A 34 -14.05 -9.12 4.54
CA PRO A 34 -14.45 -8.20 5.60
C PRO A 34 -15.94 -7.88 5.47
N ILE A 35 -16.63 -7.83 6.61
CA ILE A 35 -18.00 -7.30 6.65
C ILE A 35 -17.88 -5.79 6.50
N TRP A 36 -18.56 -5.22 5.51
CA TRP A 36 -18.55 -3.79 5.25
C TRP A 36 -19.65 -3.08 6.05
N VAL A 37 -19.49 -1.78 6.31
CA VAL A 37 -20.50 -0.96 7.00
C VAL A 37 -21.85 -1.04 6.25
N ALA A 38 -22.96 -0.97 6.99
CA ALA A 38 -24.30 -1.03 6.43
C ALA A 38 -24.51 -0.02 5.29
N GLN A 39 -25.21 -0.47 4.24
CA GLN A 39 -25.41 0.26 2.99
C GLN A 39 -25.99 1.68 3.19
N HIS A 40 -26.87 1.87 4.19
CA HIS A 40 -27.43 3.18 4.51
C HIS A 40 -26.38 4.21 4.99
N VAL A 41 -25.24 3.79 5.56
CA VAL A 41 -24.16 4.69 5.95
C VAL A 41 -23.35 5.07 4.71
N LEU A 42 -23.17 4.13 3.79
CA LEU A 42 -22.51 4.37 2.51
C LEU A 42 -23.30 5.41 1.70
N GLU A 43 -24.61 5.23 1.54
CA GLU A 43 -25.49 6.15 0.81
C GLU A 43 -25.49 7.58 1.36
N ARG A 44 -25.30 7.75 2.69
CA ARG A 44 -25.23 9.08 3.31
C ARG A 44 -23.88 9.76 3.18
N LEU A 45 -22.79 8.98 3.15
CA LEU A 45 -21.43 9.50 3.18
C LEU A 45 -20.79 9.58 1.80
N LEU A 46 -21.28 8.75 0.89
CA LEU A 46 -20.81 8.59 -0.47
C LEU A 46 -21.97 8.97 -1.38
N ASP A 47 -21.89 10.16 -1.94
CA ASP A 47 -22.79 10.59 -3.00
C ASP A 47 -22.59 9.62 -4.20
N PRO A 48 -23.58 8.78 -4.53
CA PRO A 48 -23.43 7.75 -5.56
C PRO A 48 -23.26 8.37 -6.96
N ASP A 49 -23.73 9.61 -7.14
CA ASP A 49 -23.59 10.38 -8.38
C ASP A 49 -22.29 11.19 -8.41
N HIS A 50 -21.48 11.13 -7.34
CA HIS A 50 -20.15 11.71 -7.32
C HIS A 50 -19.22 10.90 -8.22
N ASP A 51 -19.09 11.32 -9.48
CA ASP A 51 -17.92 10.99 -10.27
C ASP A 51 -16.78 11.90 -9.80
N PRO A 52 -15.72 11.35 -9.19
CA PRO A 52 -14.58 12.16 -8.83
C PRO A 52 -14.01 12.78 -10.11
N VAL A 53 -14.02 14.12 -10.20
CA VAL A 53 -13.22 14.81 -11.23
C VAL A 53 -11.81 14.24 -11.17
N ASP A 54 -11.31 13.86 -12.34
CA ASP A 54 -10.02 13.24 -12.48
C ASP A 54 -8.97 14.08 -11.77
N TRP A 55 -8.14 13.41 -10.99
CA TRP A 55 -7.02 14.05 -10.31
C TRP A 55 -6.03 14.57 -11.36
N ILE A 56 -6.01 15.88 -11.55
CA ILE A 56 -5.04 16.57 -12.41
C ILE A 56 -3.89 17.06 -11.52
N ALA A 57 -2.70 16.57 -11.79
CA ALA A 57 -1.52 16.86 -10.99
C ALA A 57 -0.62 17.93 -11.65
N LEU A 58 0.67 17.95 -11.27
CA LEU A 58 1.68 18.76 -11.95
C LEU A 58 2.10 18.10 -13.27
N SER A 59 2.68 18.87 -14.18
CA SER A 59 3.45 18.28 -15.28
C SER A 59 4.80 17.72 -14.78
N ALA A 60 5.40 16.84 -15.57
CA ALA A 60 6.72 16.29 -15.24
C ALA A 60 7.80 17.39 -15.20
N ILE A 61 7.74 18.35 -16.12
CA ILE A 61 8.66 19.50 -16.17
C ILE A 61 8.50 20.37 -14.91
N GLU A 62 7.28 20.73 -14.54
CA GLU A 62 7.01 21.50 -13.31
C GLU A 62 7.52 20.77 -12.06
N TRP A 63 7.37 19.44 -12.03
CA TRP A 63 7.86 18.61 -10.93
C TRP A 63 9.39 18.62 -10.86
N LEU A 64 10.09 18.43 -12.00
CA LEU A 64 11.54 18.47 -12.09
C LEU A 64 12.11 19.83 -11.70
N GLU A 65 11.48 20.94 -12.12
CA GLU A 65 11.87 22.30 -11.74
C GLU A 65 11.86 22.48 -10.21
N ARG A 66 10.84 21.95 -9.53
CA ARG A 66 10.71 22.03 -8.06
C ARG A 66 11.80 21.25 -7.33
N LEU A 67 12.40 20.24 -7.96
CA LEU A 67 13.49 19.48 -7.34
C LEU A 67 14.75 20.31 -7.16
N LYS A 68 14.95 21.37 -7.97
CA LYS A 68 16.18 22.18 -7.96
C LYS A 68 17.44 21.29 -7.91
N LEU A 69 17.45 20.25 -8.75
CA LEU A 69 18.59 19.33 -8.85
C LEU A 69 19.85 20.14 -9.20
N PRO A 70 21.00 19.81 -8.60
CA PRO A 70 22.26 20.54 -8.86
C PRO A 70 22.69 20.44 -10.33
N GLU A 71 22.30 19.35 -10.98
CA GLU A 71 22.44 19.16 -12.42
C GLU A 71 21.27 19.82 -13.16
N THR A 72 21.47 21.06 -13.62
CA THR A 72 20.58 21.72 -14.59
C THR A 72 20.37 20.86 -15.85
N SER A 73 21.30 19.96 -16.15
CA SER A 73 21.24 19.03 -17.29
C SER A 73 20.01 18.12 -17.29
N ILE A 74 19.46 17.72 -16.14
CA ILE A 74 18.33 16.77 -16.11
C ILE A 74 17.05 17.46 -16.58
N LEU A 75 16.78 18.67 -16.10
CA LEU A 75 15.62 19.44 -16.53
C LEU A 75 15.73 19.81 -18.00
N GLU A 76 16.89 20.29 -18.44
CA GLU A 76 17.12 20.64 -19.85
C GLU A 76 17.03 19.40 -20.75
N ALA A 77 17.56 18.25 -20.33
CA ALA A 77 17.39 17.00 -21.07
C ALA A 77 15.93 16.54 -21.15
N ALA A 78 15.13 16.78 -20.10
CA ALA A 78 13.69 16.51 -20.14
C ALA A 78 12.98 17.45 -21.11
N LYS A 79 13.32 18.74 -21.12
CA LYS A 79 12.78 19.73 -22.08
C LYS A 79 13.17 19.39 -23.53
N GLN A 80 14.40 18.94 -23.76
CA GLN A 80 14.89 18.59 -25.09
C GLN A 80 14.48 17.18 -25.55
N SER A 81 13.75 16.42 -24.72
CA SER A 81 13.41 15.03 -25.00
C SER A 81 12.38 14.83 -26.11
N GLY A 82 11.64 15.88 -26.48
CA GLY A 82 10.60 15.81 -27.51
C GLY A 82 9.30 15.11 -27.09
N PHE A 83 9.11 14.80 -25.80
CA PHE A 83 7.88 14.17 -25.29
C PHE A 83 6.89 15.23 -24.78
N PRO A 84 5.82 15.57 -25.53
CA PRO A 84 4.88 16.63 -25.17
C PRO A 84 4.13 16.37 -23.86
N GLU A 85 3.95 15.11 -23.47
CA GLU A 85 3.29 14.70 -22.23
C GLU A 85 4.03 15.20 -20.98
N LEU A 86 5.34 15.47 -21.07
CA LEU A 86 6.11 15.98 -19.93
C LEU A 86 5.73 17.42 -19.57
N TYR A 87 5.17 18.19 -20.52
CA TYR A 87 4.86 19.60 -20.37
C TYR A 87 3.47 19.89 -19.81
N ARG A 88 2.59 18.90 -19.79
CA ARG A 88 1.22 19.05 -19.31
C ARG A 88 0.94 18.10 -18.15
N PRO A 89 -0.01 18.45 -17.26
CA PRO A 89 -0.59 17.46 -16.36
C PRO A 89 -1.19 16.29 -17.15
N LEU A 90 -0.98 15.08 -16.64
CA LEU A 90 -1.63 13.86 -17.12
C LEU A 90 -2.66 13.41 -16.08
N ASN A 91 -3.85 13.02 -16.54
CA ASN A 91 -4.78 12.28 -15.68
C ASN A 91 -4.28 10.84 -15.48
N ARG A 92 -5.03 10.05 -14.71
CA ARG A 92 -4.63 8.66 -14.38
C ARG A 92 -4.48 7.78 -15.62
N TYR A 93 -5.40 7.86 -16.57
CA TYR A 93 -5.44 7.01 -17.76
C TYR A 93 -4.33 7.39 -18.73
N GLU A 94 -4.17 8.69 -19.00
CA GLU A 94 -3.08 9.19 -19.83
C GLU A 94 -1.71 8.83 -19.25
N LEU A 95 -1.56 8.87 -17.92
CA LEU A 95 -0.33 8.45 -17.27
C LEU A 95 -0.10 6.93 -17.38
N LEU A 96 -1.14 6.10 -17.28
CA LEU A 96 -1.01 4.66 -17.51
C LEU A 96 -0.50 4.38 -18.93
N ASP A 97 -1.10 5.02 -19.94
CA ASP A 97 -0.70 4.89 -21.33
C ASP A 97 0.75 5.38 -21.54
N PHE A 98 1.09 6.53 -20.96
CA PHE A 98 2.46 7.06 -21.02
C PHE A 98 3.48 6.14 -20.32
N CYS A 99 3.12 5.53 -19.19
CA CYS A 99 3.98 4.61 -18.47
C CYS A 99 4.16 3.26 -19.20
N ALA A 100 3.20 2.84 -20.02
CA ALA A 100 3.28 1.63 -20.83
C ALA A 100 4.22 1.75 -22.05
N ARG A 101 4.47 2.98 -22.52
CA ARG A 101 5.33 3.26 -23.69
C ARG A 101 6.78 2.83 -23.48
N THR A 102 7.26 1.92 -24.34
CA THR A 102 8.65 1.44 -24.32
C THR A 102 9.62 2.35 -25.07
N ASP A 103 9.12 3.21 -25.96
CA ASP A 103 9.89 4.23 -26.67
C ASP A 103 10.31 5.40 -25.77
N VAL A 104 9.62 5.59 -24.64
CA VAL A 104 9.93 6.63 -23.66
C VAL A 104 10.93 6.11 -22.61
N PRO A 105 12.10 6.76 -22.43
CA PRO A 105 13.04 6.41 -21.38
C PRO A 105 12.38 6.33 -19.99
N PHE A 106 12.72 5.30 -19.21
CA PHE A 106 12.09 5.03 -17.91
C PHE A 106 12.10 6.24 -16.97
N LYS A 107 13.22 6.98 -16.91
CA LYS A 107 13.33 8.18 -16.06
C LYS A 107 12.27 9.25 -16.34
N TRP A 108 11.78 9.37 -17.58
CA TRP A 108 10.76 10.35 -17.94
C TRP A 108 9.35 9.87 -17.59
N ARG A 109 9.06 8.58 -17.80
CA ARG A 109 7.85 7.93 -17.29
C ARG A 109 7.77 8.00 -15.76
N PHE A 110 8.91 7.80 -15.10
CA PHE A 110 9.04 7.95 -13.65
C PHE A 110 8.79 9.40 -13.22
N ALA A 111 9.38 10.39 -13.89
CA ALA A 111 9.12 11.81 -13.58
C ALA A 111 7.62 12.16 -13.69
N ALA A 112 6.94 11.73 -14.75
CA ALA A 112 5.50 11.92 -14.93
C ALA A 112 4.68 11.27 -13.81
N MET A 113 5.00 10.02 -13.45
CA MET A 113 4.34 9.33 -12.32
C MET A 113 4.56 10.06 -10.99
N MET A 114 5.75 10.60 -10.76
CA MET A 114 6.06 11.34 -9.55
C MET A 114 5.34 12.70 -9.49
N ALA A 115 5.19 13.36 -10.65
CA ALA A 115 4.40 14.58 -10.79
C ALA A 115 2.92 14.32 -10.46
N PHE A 116 2.36 13.19 -10.91
CA PHE A 116 0.99 12.76 -10.60
C PHE A 116 0.71 12.69 -9.09
N GLY A 117 1.68 12.21 -8.32
CA GLY A 117 1.52 12.05 -6.87
C GLY A 117 1.50 13.33 -6.05
N GLY A 118 1.81 14.51 -6.63
CA GLY A 118 1.82 15.81 -5.95
C GLY A 118 2.81 15.95 -4.78
N ARG A 119 3.63 14.93 -4.50
CA ARG A 119 4.43 14.81 -3.28
C ARG A 119 5.90 15.13 -3.57
N SER A 120 6.24 16.41 -3.73
CA SER A 120 7.64 16.87 -3.78
C SER A 120 7.82 18.36 -3.48
N ARG A 121 7.02 18.96 -2.57
CA ARG A 121 7.29 20.35 -2.16
C ARG A 121 8.66 20.54 -1.48
N ARG A 122 9.30 19.46 -1.00
CA ARG A 122 10.58 19.52 -0.29
C ARG A 122 11.71 19.02 -1.19
N LYS A 123 12.64 19.91 -1.51
CA LYS A 123 13.86 19.68 -2.31
C LYS A 123 14.57 18.37 -1.95
N ALA A 124 14.95 18.22 -0.68
CA ALA A 124 15.75 17.07 -0.21
C ALA A 124 15.10 15.70 -0.51
N THR A 125 13.79 15.58 -0.28
CA THR A 125 13.06 14.33 -0.52
C THR A 125 13.00 14.01 -2.01
N GLY A 126 12.76 15.01 -2.85
CA GLY A 126 12.67 14.81 -4.29
C GLY A 126 14.01 14.45 -4.94
N CYS A 127 15.12 15.06 -4.48
CA CYS A 127 16.47 14.66 -4.92
C CYS A 127 16.79 13.20 -4.56
N ALA A 128 16.51 12.80 -3.31
CA ALA A 128 16.72 11.43 -2.86
C ALA A 128 15.90 10.42 -3.69
N LEU A 129 14.64 10.75 -4.00
CA LEU A 129 13.79 9.93 -4.85
C LEU A 129 14.33 9.81 -6.28
N TRP A 130 14.89 10.88 -6.85
CA TRP A 130 15.48 10.83 -8.18
C TRP A 130 16.74 9.95 -8.22
N ALA A 131 17.57 10.00 -7.18
CA ALA A 131 18.76 9.14 -7.07
C ALA A 131 18.41 7.63 -7.05
N CYS A 132 17.17 7.27 -6.68
CA CYS A 132 16.69 5.90 -6.66
C CYS A 132 16.32 5.34 -8.05
N VAL A 133 16.21 6.18 -9.08
CA VAL A 133 15.69 5.79 -10.41
C VAL A 133 16.37 4.54 -10.99
N PRO A 134 17.71 4.39 -10.97
CA PRO A 134 18.36 3.20 -11.51
C PRO A 134 17.95 1.89 -10.80
N ALA A 135 17.83 1.92 -9.47
CA ALA A 135 17.42 0.75 -8.69
C ALA A 135 15.95 0.39 -8.96
N ILE A 136 15.08 1.41 -9.10
CA ILE A 136 13.66 1.23 -9.40
C ILE A 136 13.49 0.70 -10.82
N GLU A 137 14.22 1.23 -11.81
CA GLU A 137 14.13 0.81 -13.20
C GLU A 137 14.38 -0.70 -13.36
N ALA A 138 15.41 -1.22 -12.69
CA ALA A 138 15.76 -2.63 -12.72
C ALA A 138 14.63 -3.53 -12.19
N LEU A 139 13.90 -3.08 -11.16
CA LEU A 139 12.74 -3.78 -10.61
C LEU A 139 11.49 -3.58 -11.48
N ALA A 140 11.26 -2.36 -11.97
CA ALA A 140 10.09 -2.00 -12.77
C ALA A 140 9.96 -2.85 -14.03
N LYS A 141 11.09 -3.17 -14.69
CA LYS A 141 11.13 -4.07 -15.85
C LYS A 141 10.61 -5.49 -15.56
N LYS A 142 10.59 -5.91 -14.30
CA LYS A 142 10.14 -7.26 -13.86
C LYS A 142 8.70 -7.27 -13.36
N LEU A 143 8.12 -6.12 -13.03
CA LEU A 143 6.79 -6.03 -12.41
C LEU A 143 5.68 -6.74 -13.19
N PRO A 144 5.62 -6.70 -14.54
CA PRO A 144 4.57 -7.40 -15.30
C PRO A 144 4.51 -8.91 -15.07
N THR A 145 5.60 -9.53 -14.64
CA THR A 145 5.66 -10.99 -14.39
C THR A 145 5.65 -11.33 -12.89
N MET A 146 5.51 -10.33 -12.01
CA MET A 146 5.53 -10.53 -10.56
C MET A 146 4.13 -10.48 -9.98
N THR A 147 3.88 -11.30 -8.97
CA THR A 147 2.72 -11.13 -8.09
C THR A 147 2.89 -9.89 -7.22
N ARG A 148 1.78 -9.36 -6.69
CA ARG A 148 1.76 -8.21 -5.77
C ARG A 148 2.68 -8.42 -4.56
N ARG A 149 2.59 -9.60 -3.94
CA ARG A 149 3.45 -10.00 -2.81
C ARG A 149 4.93 -9.97 -3.19
N GLN A 150 5.30 -10.59 -4.32
CA GLN A 150 6.70 -10.61 -4.78
C GLN A 150 7.22 -9.19 -5.05
N ALA A 151 6.43 -8.36 -5.74
CA ALA A 151 6.81 -6.98 -6.06
C ALA A 151 6.98 -6.13 -4.78
N TYR A 152 6.03 -6.18 -3.86
CA TYR A 152 6.08 -5.45 -2.60
C TYR A 152 7.30 -5.88 -1.75
N ARG A 153 7.53 -7.19 -1.64
CA ARG A 153 8.70 -7.78 -0.96
C ARG A 153 10.02 -7.30 -1.57
N ALA A 154 10.11 -7.21 -2.90
CA ALA A 154 11.30 -6.70 -3.59
C ALA A 154 11.57 -5.23 -3.28
N PHE A 155 10.54 -4.38 -3.23
CA PHE A 155 10.70 -2.99 -2.80
C PHE A 155 11.15 -2.88 -1.33
N ARG A 156 10.59 -3.70 -0.43
CA ARG A 156 11.05 -3.76 0.96
C ARG A 156 12.52 -4.15 1.06
N TYR A 157 12.97 -5.12 0.27
CA TYR A 157 14.39 -5.50 0.22
C TYR A 157 15.29 -4.34 -0.22
N LEU A 158 14.88 -3.58 -1.25
CA LEU A 158 15.62 -2.40 -1.70
C LEU A 158 15.67 -1.29 -0.62
N ILE A 159 14.58 -1.08 0.13
CA ILE A 159 14.56 -0.14 1.28
C ILE A 159 15.53 -0.63 2.36
N ALA A 160 15.47 -1.90 2.74
CA ALA A 160 16.36 -2.48 3.76
C ALA A 160 17.84 -2.42 3.34
N SER A 161 18.11 -2.44 2.03
CA SER A 161 19.44 -2.30 1.45
C SER A 161 19.87 -0.84 1.23
N ALA A 162 19.12 0.14 1.76
CA ALA A 162 19.35 1.58 1.60
C ALA A 162 19.43 2.05 0.13
N GLN A 163 18.77 1.36 -0.80
CA GLN A 163 18.74 1.74 -2.22
C GLN A 163 17.55 2.65 -2.57
N LEU A 164 16.57 2.78 -1.65
CA LEU A 164 15.37 3.58 -1.84
C LEU A 164 15.20 4.60 -0.71
N GLU A 165 16.24 5.39 -0.46
CA GLU A 165 16.21 6.41 0.58
C GLU A 165 15.09 7.43 0.34
N GLY A 166 14.33 7.73 1.40
CA GLY A 166 13.20 8.66 1.32
C GLY A 166 11.94 8.08 0.66
N MET A 167 11.99 6.87 0.09
CA MET A 167 10.83 6.20 -0.47
C MET A 167 10.04 5.44 0.62
N GLY A 168 8.72 5.50 0.55
CA GLY A 168 7.81 4.77 1.44
C GLY A 168 6.77 3.96 0.66
N PRO A 169 5.93 3.17 1.36
CA PRO A 169 4.91 2.30 0.75
C PRO A 169 4.05 2.95 -0.32
N SER A 170 3.59 4.18 -0.07
CA SER A 170 2.74 4.91 -1.02
C SER A 170 3.43 5.25 -2.35
N PHE A 171 4.76 5.26 -2.40
CA PHE A 171 5.50 5.56 -3.62
C PHE A 171 5.70 4.32 -4.46
N PHE A 172 6.24 3.25 -3.88
CA PHE A 172 6.53 2.09 -4.69
C PHE A 172 5.27 1.31 -5.10
N THR A 173 4.16 1.42 -4.36
CA THR A 173 2.86 0.89 -4.83
C THR A 173 2.32 1.66 -6.04
N LYS A 174 2.70 2.93 -6.24
CA LYS A 174 2.47 3.63 -7.51
C LYS A 174 3.33 3.07 -8.63
N VAL A 175 4.59 2.74 -8.34
CA VAL A 175 5.45 2.09 -9.33
C VAL A 175 4.84 0.74 -9.73
N MET A 176 4.36 -0.04 -8.77
CA MET A 176 3.65 -1.30 -9.02
C MET A 176 2.42 -1.08 -9.91
N PHE A 177 1.58 -0.10 -9.59
CA PHE A 177 0.37 0.22 -10.36
C PHE A 177 0.69 0.66 -11.80
N PHE A 178 1.50 1.71 -11.97
CA PHE A 178 1.73 2.32 -13.28
C PHE A 178 2.68 1.54 -14.19
N PHE A 179 3.56 0.70 -13.64
CA PHE A 179 4.49 -0.12 -14.43
C PHE A 179 4.09 -1.60 -14.50
N GLY A 180 2.81 -1.91 -14.24
CA GLY A 180 2.18 -3.14 -14.74
C GLY A 180 2.20 -4.35 -13.81
N CYS A 181 2.31 -4.19 -12.50
CA CYS A 181 2.06 -5.30 -11.58
C CYS A 181 0.55 -5.58 -11.52
N SER A 182 0.11 -6.70 -12.10
CA SER A 182 -1.31 -7.05 -12.21
C SER A 182 -2.02 -7.07 -10.85
N GLY A 183 -3.20 -6.44 -10.79
CA GLY A 183 -4.02 -6.33 -9.59
C GLY A 183 -3.42 -5.48 -8.46
N ALA A 184 -2.28 -4.84 -8.66
CA ALA A 184 -1.73 -3.91 -7.68
C ALA A 184 -2.61 -2.65 -7.60
N TYR A 185 -2.78 -2.09 -6.41
CA TYR A 185 -3.48 -0.82 -6.17
C TYR A 185 -2.57 0.16 -5.43
N ILE A 186 -2.82 1.46 -5.61
CA ILE A 186 -2.03 2.51 -4.97
C ILE A 186 -2.38 2.62 -3.49
N LEU A 187 -1.47 2.20 -2.61
CA LEU A 187 -1.63 2.34 -1.16
C LEU A 187 -1.25 3.75 -0.70
N ASP A 188 -2.17 4.70 -0.84
CA ASP A 188 -2.03 6.03 -0.26
C ASP A 188 -2.75 6.16 1.08
N GLN A 189 -2.48 7.24 1.81
CA GLN A 189 -3.07 7.47 3.13
C GLN A 189 -4.61 7.59 3.12
N TRP A 190 -5.19 8.20 2.09
CA TRP A 190 -6.63 8.46 2.00
C TRP A 190 -7.39 7.21 1.60
N LEU A 191 -6.85 6.43 0.67
CA LEU A 191 -7.43 5.14 0.36
C LEU A 191 -7.28 4.16 1.54
N ALA A 192 -6.12 4.12 2.20
CA ALA A 192 -5.94 3.32 3.40
C ALA A 192 -6.98 3.65 4.49
N LYS A 193 -7.22 4.95 4.72
CA LYS A 193 -8.29 5.44 5.60
C LYS A 193 -9.68 5.02 5.12
N SER A 194 -9.93 5.06 3.81
CA SER A 194 -11.22 4.65 3.24
C SER A 194 -11.48 3.16 3.53
N ILE A 195 -10.52 2.28 3.25
CA ILE A 195 -10.64 0.84 3.54
C ILE A 195 -10.89 0.60 5.03
N LEU A 196 -10.16 1.31 5.90
CA LEU A 196 -10.38 1.22 7.34
C LEU A 196 -11.78 1.70 7.75
N ALA A 197 -12.23 2.85 7.24
CA ALA A 197 -13.54 3.42 7.57
C ALA A 197 -14.70 2.59 7.03
N LEU A 198 -14.51 1.86 5.94
CA LEU A 198 -15.56 1.02 5.36
C LEU A 198 -15.65 -0.32 6.09
N ASN A 199 -14.58 -0.80 6.70
CA ASN A 199 -14.56 -2.10 7.35
C ASN A 199 -15.34 -2.06 8.68
N ARG A 200 -16.42 -2.84 8.78
CA ARG A 200 -17.31 -2.90 9.95
C ARG A 200 -16.58 -3.28 11.24
N ALA A 201 -15.50 -4.05 11.15
CA ALA A 201 -14.69 -4.41 12.31
C ALA A 201 -14.06 -3.19 13.01
N ASN A 202 -14.00 -2.04 12.33
CA ASN A 202 -13.51 -0.79 12.89
C ASN A 202 -14.62 0.12 13.45
N TRP A 203 -15.81 -0.44 13.67
CA TRP A 203 -16.96 0.29 14.21
C TRP A 203 -17.56 -0.44 15.40
N THR A 204 -17.94 0.33 16.42
CA THR A 204 -18.77 -0.11 17.53
C THR A 204 -20.02 0.74 17.60
N VAL A 205 -21.00 0.32 18.40
CA VAL A 205 -22.18 1.14 18.71
C VAL A 205 -21.95 1.83 20.05
N GLY A 206 -22.09 3.15 20.09
CA GLY A 206 -22.00 3.96 21.29
C GLY A 206 -23.18 3.73 22.24
N ALA A 207 -23.08 4.26 23.46
CA ALA A 207 -24.16 4.17 24.44
C ALA A 207 -25.45 4.89 24.00
N ASP A 208 -25.31 5.86 23.11
CA ASP A 208 -26.37 6.61 22.44
C ASP A 208 -26.92 5.90 21.19
N GLY A 209 -26.39 4.72 20.83
CA GLY A 209 -26.77 4.00 19.62
C GLY A 209 -26.03 4.45 18.36
N GLU A 210 -25.16 5.47 18.44
CA GLU A 210 -24.46 6.02 17.28
C GLU A 210 -23.19 5.23 16.93
N PRO A 211 -22.80 5.15 15.65
CA PRO A 211 -21.59 4.43 15.25
C PRO A 211 -20.32 5.17 15.71
N VAL A 212 -19.48 4.47 16.46
CA VAL A 212 -18.19 4.98 16.94
C VAL A 212 -17.06 4.28 16.21
N PHE A 213 -16.21 5.05 15.52
CA PHE A 213 -15.04 4.50 14.83
C PHE A 213 -13.92 4.17 15.81
N ALA A 214 -13.45 2.92 15.77
CA ALA A 214 -12.31 2.44 16.55
C ALA A 214 -11.53 1.41 15.73
N ILE A 215 -10.24 1.68 15.45
CA ILE A 215 -9.42 0.75 14.67
C ILE A 215 -9.20 -0.56 15.44
N ALA A 216 -9.60 -1.68 14.83
CA ALA A 216 -9.38 -3.01 15.36
C ALA A 216 -7.87 -3.32 15.56
N ALA A 217 -7.54 -4.06 16.62
CA ALA A 217 -6.15 -4.34 17.00
C ALA A 217 -5.39 -5.24 16.01
N ASP A 218 -6.13 -6.02 15.23
CA ASP A 218 -5.66 -6.97 14.21
C ASP A 218 -5.70 -6.39 12.79
N ASN A 219 -5.93 -5.08 12.65
CA ASN A 219 -6.02 -4.48 11.33
C ASN A 219 -4.68 -4.49 10.58
N TYR A 220 -4.71 -4.97 9.33
CA TYR A 220 -3.53 -5.13 8.49
C TYR A 220 -3.03 -3.79 7.91
N ILE A 221 -3.89 -2.76 7.83
CA ILE A 221 -3.46 -1.42 7.42
C ILE A 221 -2.80 -0.70 8.60
N ARG A 222 -1.53 -0.35 8.44
CA ARG A 222 -0.72 0.34 9.45
C ARG A 222 -0.58 1.81 9.08
N LEU A 223 -1.17 2.67 9.91
CA LEU A 223 -1.03 4.13 9.83
C LEU A 223 -0.14 4.62 10.99
N VAL A 224 0.79 5.53 10.69
CA VAL A 224 1.64 6.17 11.69
C VAL A 224 0.85 7.30 12.36
N ALA A 225 0.41 7.06 13.60
CA ALA A 225 -0.37 8.03 14.37
C ALA A 225 0.40 9.32 14.72
N ALA A 226 1.74 9.26 14.78
CA ALA A 226 2.60 10.40 15.14
C ALA A 226 2.76 11.44 14.02
N SER A 227 2.48 11.08 12.77
CA SER A 227 2.50 12.03 11.66
C SER A 227 1.16 12.74 11.51
N LYS A 228 1.15 14.07 11.40
CA LYS A 228 0.00 14.86 10.96
C LYS A 228 0.30 15.42 9.55
N PRO A 229 -0.38 14.94 8.48
CA PRO A 229 -1.37 13.86 8.44
C PRO A 229 -0.75 12.46 8.61
N ALA A 230 -1.58 11.49 9.04
CA ALA A 230 -1.16 10.10 9.22
C ALA A 230 -0.62 9.52 7.90
N ALA A 231 0.58 8.95 7.91
CA ALA A 231 1.21 8.29 6.78
C ALA A 231 1.09 6.77 6.88
N ILE A 232 1.25 6.07 5.75
CA ILE A 232 1.39 4.61 5.76
C ILE A 232 2.69 4.23 6.48
N ASP A 233 2.59 3.30 7.42
CA ASP A 233 3.71 2.79 8.20
C ASP A 233 4.68 2.01 7.31
N ARG A 234 5.99 2.25 7.47
CA ARG A 234 7.04 1.56 6.73
C ARG A 234 7.19 0.09 7.12
N THR A 235 6.57 -0.32 8.24
CA THR A 235 6.54 -1.71 8.70
C THR A 235 5.48 -2.58 8.01
N MET A 236 4.64 -2.01 7.13
CA MET A 236 3.73 -2.77 6.27
C MET A 236 4.48 -3.88 5.53
N THR A 237 4.00 -5.12 5.66
CA THR A 237 4.54 -6.29 4.96
C THR A 237 3.86 -6.50 3.60
N GLU A 238 4.40 -7.41 2.81
CA GLU A 238 3.79 -7.94 1.59
C GLU A 238 2.45 -8.62 1.85
N ASP A 239 2.28 -9.28 3.00
CA ASP A 239 1.00 -9.89 3.41
C ASP A 239 -0.03 -8.82 3.77
N ASP A 240 0.39 -7.76 4.48
CA ASP A 240 -0.46 -6.64 4.81
C ASP A 240 -0.93 -5.91 3.53
N TYR A 241 -0.04 -5.77 2.54
CA TYR A 241 -0.37 -5.17 1.24
C TYR A 241 -1.30 -6.06 0.40
N GLU A 242 -1.09 -7.38 0.40
CA GLU A 242 -1.98 -8.31 -0.30
C GLU A 242 -3.40 -8.24 0.27
N LYS A 243 -3.54 -8.27 1.61
CA LYS A 243 -4.83 -8.09 2.28
C LYS A 243 -5.50 -6.76 1.91
N TYR A 244 -4.71 -5.70 1.79
CA TYR A 244 -5.19 -4.41 1.32
C TYR A 244 -5.73 -4.48 -0.11
N CYS A 245 -5.02 -5.12 -1.04
CA CYS A 245 -5.49 -5.22 -2.41
C CYS A 245 -6.76 -6.08 -2.54
N LEU A 246 -6.81 -7.20 -1.82
CA LEU A 246 -8.01 -8.04 -1.73
C LEU A 246 -9.21 -7.28 -1.14
N ALA A 247 -8.96 -6.38 -0.18
CA ALA A 247 -10.01 -5.54 0.38
C ALA A 247 -10.56 -4.53 -0.63
N VAL A 248 -9.70 -3.90 -1.43
CA VAL A 248 -10.12 -3.04 -2.56
C VAL A 248 -10.98 -3.84 -3.55
N GLU A 249 -10.57 -5.05 -3.90
CA GLU A 249 -11.33 -5.93 -4.81
C GLU A 249 -12.68 -6.33 -4.23
N SER A 250 -12.76 -6.65 -2.95
CA SER A 250 -14.03 -7.03 -2.31
C SER A 250 -15.01 -5.86 -2.21
N LEU A 251 -14.54 -4.62 -2.29
CA LEU A 251 -15.40 -3.43 -2.33
C LEU A 251 -16.05 -3.20 -3.69
N VAL A 252 -15.55 -3.82 -4.76
CA VAL A 252 -16.08 -3.62 -6.13
C VAL A 252 -17.57 -3.93 -6.17
N ALA A 253 -17.98 -5.12 -5.70
CA ALA A 253 -19.37 -5.52 -5.69
C ALA A 253 -20.22 -4.70 -4.71
N VAL A 254 -19.65 -4.38 -3.54
CA VAL A 254 -20.33 -3.63 -2.46
C VAL A 254 -20.67 -2.21 -2.90
N LEU A 255 -19.78 -1.59 -3.66
CA LEU A 255 -19.92 -0.21 -4.15
C LEU A 255 -20.49 -0.14 -5.57
N GLY A 256 -20.86 -1.28 -6.17
CA GLY A 256 -21.39 -1.33 -7.54
C GLY A 256 -20.41 -0.78 -8.58
N ARG A 257 -19.11 -0.99 -8.39
CA ARG A 257 -18.05 -0.48 -9.28
C ARG A 257 -17.64 -1.50 -10.33
N LYS A 258 -16.97 -1.01 -11.38
CA LYS A 258 -16.55 -1.84 -12.51
C LYS A 258 -15.44 -2.82 -12.12
N ASP A 259 -14.42 -2.32 -11.45
CA ASP A 259 -13.25 -3.08 -11.04
C ASP A 259 -12.55 -2.40 -9.85
N GLY A 260 -11.47 -3.02 -9.36
CA GLY A 260 -10.74 -2.48 -8.21
C GLY A 260 -10.03 -1.16 -8.52
N ALA A 261 -9.63 -0.89 -9.77
CA ALA A 261 -8.95 0.36 -10.13
C ALA A 261 -9.95 1.53 -10.19
N ASP A 262 -11.16 1.28 -10.67
CA ASP A 262 -12.30 2.21 -10.60
C ASP A 262 -12.69 2.46 -9.14
N THR A 263 -12.77 1.41 -8.32
CA THR A 263 -13.02 1.53 -6.88
C THR A 263 -11.95 2.34 -6.17
N GLU A 264 -10.67 2.07 -6.48
CA GLU A 264 -9.52 2.83 -5.99
C GLU A 264 -9.64 4.32 -6.36
N ARG A 265 -9.86 4.62 -7.65
CA ARG A 265 -10.03 5.99 -8.18
C ARG A 265 -11.18 6.72 -7.48
N TRP A 266 -12.30 6.04 -7.32
CA TRP A 266 -13.51 6.58 -6.70
C TRP A 266 -13.30 6.93 -5.23
N LEU A 267 -12.78 6.00 -4.44
CA LEU A 267 -12.47 6.22 -3.02
C LEU A 267 -11.37 7.26 -2.81
N PHE A 268 -10.42 7.35 -3.75
CA PHE A 268 -9.36 8.35 -3.68
C PHE A 268 -9.97 9.75 -3.54
N SER A 269 -11.07 10.05 -4.25
CA SER A 269 -11.89 11.27 -4.25
C SER A 269 -11.12 12.61 -4.22
N GLN A 270 -11.80 13.72 -4.52
CA GLN A 270 -11.14 15.03 -4.48
C GLN A 270 -10.80 15.44 -3.04
N PRO A 271 -9.71 16.21 -2.80
CA PRO A 271 -9.33 16.74 -1.49
C PRO A 271 -10.48 17.35 -0.67
N GLN A 272 -11.45 17.97 -1.34
CA GLN A 272 -12.57 18.68 -0.73
C GLN A 272 -13.87 17.88 -0.69
N SER A 273 -13.85 16.59 -1.08
CA SER A 273 -15.03 15.73 -1.06
C SER A 273 -15.59 15.60 0.37
N ALA A 274 -16.91 15.40 0.47
CA ALA A 274 -17.55 15.09 1.75
C ALA A 274 -16.89 13.88 2.42
N TRP A 275 -16.54 12.87 1.63
CA TRP A 275 -15.81 11.68 2.07
C TRP A 275 -14.46 12.00 2.71
N ARG A 276 -13.59 12.78 2.06
CA ARG A 276 -12.28 13.13 2.66
C ARG A 276 -12.43 13.98 3.91
N ARG A 277 -13.42 14.88 3.96
CA ARG A 277 -13.73 15.65 5.17
C ARG A 277 -14.19 14.75 6.32
N PHE A 278 -15.01 13.74 6.03
CA PHE A 278 -15.42 12.73 7.00
C PHE A 278 -14.20 11.94 7.50
N LEU A 279 -13.37 11.38 6.60
CA LEU A 279 -12.16 10.66 6.98
C LEU A 279 -11.16 11.52 7.77
N ALA A 280 -11.11 12.82 7.52
CA ALA A 280 -10.25 13.74 8.26
C ALA A 280 -10.69 13.91 9.72
N LYS A 281 -11.97 13.73 10.03
CA LYS A 281 -12.55 13.84 11.39
C LYS A 281 -12.38 12.58 12.23
N LEU A 282 -12.21 11.41 11.60
CA LEU A 282 -12.05 10.14 12.31
C LEU A 282 -10.74 10.09 13.11
N SER A 283 -10.78 9.40 14.26
CA SER A 283 -9.59 9.14 15.08
C SER A 283 -8.82 7.93 14.55
N TRP A 284 -7.63 8.17 14.02
CA TRP A 284 -6.77 7.12 13.45
C TRP A 284 -5.75 6.55 14.45
N LYS A 285 -5.94 6.82 15.74
CA LYS A 285 -5.05 6.32 16.80
C LYS A 285 -5.31 4.84 17.01
N ARG A 286 -4.24 4.05 17.05
CA ARG A 286 -4.34 2.65 17.47
C ARG A 286 -4.61 2.60 18.98
N PRO A 287 -5.38 1.60 19.45
CA PRO A 287 -5.44 1.30 20.88
C PRO A 287 -4.01 1.08 21.37
N ASP A 288 -3.63 1.70 22.49
CA ASP A 288 -2.30 1.49 23.06
C ASP A 288 -2.19 0.02 23.50
N ARG A 289 -1.41 -0.78 22.76
CA ARG A 289 -1.18 -2.20 23.07
C ARG A 289 -0.64 -2.41 24.48
N ARG A 290 -0.06 -1.38 25.11
CA ARG A 290 0.44 -1.47 26.49
C ARG A 290 -0.68 -1.61 27.53
N LEU A 291 -1.91 -1.20 27.22
CA LEU A 291 -3.05 -1.31 28.14
C LEU A 291 -3.75 -2.67 28.07
N SER A 292 -3.57 -3.41 26.98
CA SER A 292 -3.98 -4.81 26.87
C SER A 292 -2.86 -5.74 27.33
N LYS A 293 -2.36 -5.56 28.56
CA LYS A 293 -1.62 -6.64 29.21
C LYS A 293 -2.62 -7.80 29.29
N PRO A 294 -2.37 -8.97 28.67
CA PRO A 294 -3.27 -10.10 28.84
C PRO A 294 -3.46 -10.28 30.34
N ALA A 295 -4.72 -10.39 30.78
CA ALA A 295 -5.01 -10.67 32.19
C ALA A 295 -4.09 -11.83 32.61
N PRO A 296 -3.41 -11.74 33.77
CA PRO A 296 -2.50 -12.79 34.21
C PRO A 296 -3.24 -14.11 34.04
N GLN A 297 -2.68 -15.02 33.21
CA GLN A 297 -3.29 -16.32 33.03
C GLN A 297 -3.44 -16.92 34.43
N PRO A 298 -4.63 -17.43 34.79
CA PRO A 298 -4.79 -18.13 36.06
C PRO A 298 -3.67 -19.17 36.14
N PRO A 299 -3.00 -19.31 37.30
CA PRO A 299 -1.89 -20.24 37.44
C PRO A 299 -2.34 -21.58 36.88
N SER A 300 -1.65 -22.03 35.83
CA SER A 300 -1.88 -23.35 35.24
C SER A 300 -1.91 -24.33 36.38
N SER A 301 -3.08 -24.96 36.60
CA SER A 301 -3.25 -25.95 37.65
C SER A 301 -2.15 -26.98 37.47
N VAL A 302 -1.14 -26.91 38.33
CA VAL A 302 -0.08 -27.90 38.39
C VAL A 302 -0.81 -29.20 38.67
N SER A 303 -0.92 -30.04 37.65
CA SER A 303 -1.43 -31.39 37.80
C SER A 303 -0.52 -32.06 38.80
N ARG A 304 -1.01 -32.23 40.04
CA ARG A 304 -0.28 -32.98 41.06
C ARG A 304 -0.02 -34.37 40.48
N PRO A 305 1.23 -34.86 40.49
CA PRO A 305 1.49 -36.24 40.13
C PRO A 305 0.67 -37.13 41.06
N ILE A 306 -0.17 -37.98 40.46
CA ILE A 306 -0.88 -39.03 41.17
C ILE A 306 0.20 -39.97 41.70
N ALA A 307 0.38 -39.98 43.02
CA ALA A 307 1.28 -40.92 43.68
C ALA A 307 0.80 -42.34 43.39
N ALA A 308 1.66 -43.13 42.73
CA ALA A 308 1.45 -44.56 42.56
C ALA A 308 1.38 -45.23 43.94
N ARG A 309 0.24 -45.84 44.27
CA ARG A 309 0.14 -46.78 45.37
C ARG A 309 0.93 -48.03 44.98
N GLY A 310 2.03 -48.27 45.68
CA GLY A 310 2.71 -49.56 45.64
C GLY A 310 1.91 -50.57 46.46
N ASP A 311 1.42 -51.61 45.80
CA ASP A 311 1.01 -52.86 46.43
C ASP A 311 2.26 -53.57 46.95
N GLN A 312 2.37 -53.73 48.27
CA GLN A 312 3.25 -54.74 48.86
C GLN A 312 2.43 -55.99 49.13
N ALA A 313 2.70 -57.02 48.32
CA ALA A 313 2.31 -58.39 48.59
C ALA A 313 3.38 -59.09 49.44
N SER A 314 2.86 -59.89 50.36
CA SER A 314 3.47 -60.83 51.30
C SER A 314 4.74 -61.57 50.85
N LEU A 315 5.65 -61.79 51.81
CA LEU A 315 6.14 -63.12 52.24
C LEU A 315 6.72 -63.01 53.66
#